data_AF-A0A9P8L701-F1
#
_entry.id   AF-A0A9P8L701-F1
#
_cell.length_a   1.000
_cell.length_b   1.000
_cell.length_c   1.000
_cell.angle_alpha   90.00
_cell.angle_beta   90.00
_cell.angle_gamma   90.00
#
_symmetry.space_group_name_H-M   'P 1'
#
loop_
_entity.id
_entity.type
_entity.pdbx_description
1 polymer ?
#
loop_
_entity_poly.entity_id
_entity_poly.type
_entity_poly.pdbx_seq_one_letter_code
_entity_poly.pdbx_strand_id
1 'polypeptide(L)'
;MLRTISSSLDRIKAFEPTADKPFVLGLPTGSSPETIYKILVQRYKAGDISFGHVMTFNMLPVNPSIPANQDEYVGIPREHPESYHTFMYKNFFSHVNIDPANVNILNGNAPDLEAECVAYEEKIRRAGGIELFLAGIGPDGHIAFNEPGSSLASRTRVKTLAYDTILANSRFFGNDLNQVPQMALTVGIQTVLEVCT
;
A
#
# COMPACT_ATOMS: atom_id res chain seq x y z
N MET A 1 -6.38 16.49 9.32
CA MET A 1 -6.09 15.09 9.72
C MET A 1 -7.29 14.42 10.40
N LEU A 2 -7.79 14.89 11.56
CA LEU A 2 -8.92 14.23 12.27
C LEU A 2 -10.24 14.18 11.49
N ARG A 3 -10.60 15.24 10.74
CA ARG A 3 -11.83 15.26 9.91
C ARG A 3 -11.81 14.22 8.78
N THR A 4 -10.67 14.05 8.13
CA THR A 4 -10.46 13.05 7.07
C THR A 4 -10.62 11.62 7.61
N ILE A 5 -10.08 11.35 8.80
CA ILE A 5 -10.18 10.02 9.44
C ILE A 5 -11.62 9.70 9.85
N SER A 6 -12.36 10.67 10.37
CA SER A 6 -13.80 10.49 10.64
C SER A 6 -14.54 10.11 9.36
N SER A 7 -14.32 10.86 8.28
CA SER A 7 -14.94 10.59 6.97
C SER A 7 -14.62 9.19 6.42
N SER A 8 -13.40 8.69 6.63
CA SER A 8 -13.01 7.33 6.20
C SER A 8 -13.74 6.25 7.01
N LEU A 9 -13.85 6.42 8.32
CA LEU A 9 -14.59 5.51 9.20
C LEU A 9 -16.08 5.51 8.88
N ASP A 10 -16.65 6.70 8.65
CA ASP A 10 -18.06 6.87 8.32
C ASP A 10 -18.39 6.18 6.99
N ARG A 11 -17.47 6.22 6.01
CA ARG A 11 -17.63 5.50 4.73
C ARG A 11 -17.65 3.99 4.91
N ILE A 12 -16.74 3.42 5.70
CA ILE A 12 -16.71 1.97 5.96
C ILE A 12 -18.01 1.53 6.67
N LYS A 13 -18.47 2.31 7.65
CA LYS A 13 -19.73 2.03 8.36
C LYS A 13 -20.94 2.09 7.44
N ALA A 14 -21.05 3.16 6.66
CA ALA A 14 -22.17 3.38 5.75
C ALA A 14 -22.26 2.33 4.63
N PHE A 15 -21.14 1.68 4.30
CA PHE A 15 -21.12 0.61 3.29
C PHE A 15 -21.69 -0.72 3.81
N GLU A 16 -21.69 -0.94 5.13
CA GLU A 16 -22.16 -2.18 5.78
C GLU A 16 -21.54 -3.45 5.17
N PRO A 17 -20.21 -3.62 5.25
CA PRO A 17 -19.54 -4.72 4.56
C PRO A 17 -19.93 -6.10 5.10
N THR A 18 -20.08 -7.04 4.17
CA THR A 18 -20.41 -8.45 4.44
C THR A 18 -19.39 -9.38 3.80
N ALA A 19 -19.47 -10.68 4.06
CA ALA A 19 -18.60 -11.66 3.43
C ALA A 19 -18.72 -11.67 1.89
N ASP A 20 -19.94 -11.51 1.36
CA ASP A 20 -20.21 -11.49 -0.09
C ASP A 20 -19.95 -10.12 -0.73
N LYS A 21 -19.90 -9.06 0.09
CA LYS A 21 -19.67 -7.68 -0.35
C LYS A 21 -18.67 -7.01 0.59
N PRO A 22 -17.37 -7.33 0.46
CA PRO A 22 -16.33 -6.74 1.30
C PRO A 22 -16.13 -5.26 0.97
N PHE A 23 -15.75 -4.46 1.97
CA PHE A 23 -15.30 -3.09 1.73
C PHE A 23 -13.84 -3.12 1.25
N VAL A 24 -13.58 -2.60 0.05
CA VAL A 24 -12.23 -2.61 -0.52
C VAL A 24 -11.48 -1.31 -0.18
N LEU A 25 -10.40 -1.41 0.58
CA LEU A 25 -9.64 -0.28 1.13
C LEU A 25 -8.20 -0.24 0.58
N GLY A 26 -7.87 0.85 -0.10
CA GLY A 26 -6.52 1.15 -0.55
C GLY A 26 -5.69 1.79 0.57
N LEU A 27 -4.48 1.27 0.83
CA LEU A 27 -3.62 1.67 1.95
C LEU A 27 -2.21 2.11 1.52
N PRO A 28 -1.68 3.23 2.05
CA PRO A 28 -0.32 3.68 1.78
C PRO A 28 0.65 3.21 2.89
N THR A 29 1.95 3.21 2.61
CA THR A 29 3.00 2.99 3.62
C THR A 29 3.77 4.29 3.90
N GLY A 30 4.81 4.23 4.72
CA GLY A 30 5.63 5.38 5.10
C GLY A 30 5.17 6.04 6.40
N SER A 31 5.84 7.13 6.77
CA SER A 31 5.63 7.77 8.09
C SER A 31 4.29 8.52 8.20
N SER A 32 3.79 9.10 7.11
CA SER A 32 2.55 9.88 7.10
C SER A 32 1.31 9.11 7.59
N PRO A 33 1.05 7.86 7.16
CA PRO A 33 -0.13 7.11 7.61
C PRO A 33 -0.03 6.47 9.01
N GLU A 34 1.13 6.49 9.69
CA GLU A 34 1.26 5.84 11.02
C GLU A 34 0.24 6.34 12.04
N THR A 35 0.00 7.65 12.08
CA THR A 35 -1.01 8.24 12.97
C THR A 35 -2.42 7.78 12.61
N ILE A 36 -2.69 7.60 11.31
CA ILE A 36 -3.99 7.10 10.84
C ILE A 36 -4.18 5.66 11.30
N TYR A 37 -3.18 4.78 11.13
CA TYR A 37 -3.25 3.40 11.59
C TYR A 37 -3.47 3.29 13.10
N LYS A 38 -2.75 4.10 13.90
CA LYS A 38 -2.97 4.18 15.36
C LYS A 38 -4.41 4.52 15.70
N ILE A 39 -5.01 5.48 14.99
CA ILE A 39 -6.42 5.88 15.21
C ILE A 39 -7.38 4.77 14.77
N LEU A 40 -7.17 4.13 13.62
CA LEU A 40 -8.01 3.01 13.16
C LEU A 40 -7.99 1.84 14.17
N VAL A 41 -6.82 1.50 14.70
CA VAL A 41 -6.66 0.48 15.75
C VAL A 41 -7.39 0.87 17.03
N GLN A 42 -7.28 2.13 17.47
CA GLN A 42 -8.00 2.63 18.64
C GLN A 42 -9.51 2.51 18.47
N ARG A 43 -10.02 2.86 17.29
CA ARG A 43 -11.45 2.80 16.95
C ARG A 43 -11.96 1.37 16.89
N TYR A 44 -11.18 0.46 16.30
CA TYR A 44 -11.48 -0.97 16.36
C TYR A 44 -11.55 -1.49 17.80
N LYS A 45 -10.55 -1.17 18.63
CA LYS A 45 -10.53 -1.58 20.05
C LYS A 45 -11.68 -0.97 20.88
N ALA A 46 -12.20 0.18 20.48
CA ALA A 46 -13.37 0.80 21.08
C ALA A 46 -14.70 0.17 20.63
N GLY A 47 -14.68 -0.77 19.66
CA GLY A 47 -15.88 -1.37 19.08
C GLY A 47 -16.58 -0.49 18.04
N ASP A 48 -15.96 0.61 17.63
CA ASP A 48 -16.57 1.54 16.67
C ASP A 48 -16.64 0.96 15.25
N ILE A 49 -15.69 0.10 14.87
CA ILE A 49 -15.51 -0.41 13.50
C ILE A 49 -14.99 -1.85 13.53
N SER A 50 -15.32 -2.65 12.51
CA SER A 50 -14.78 -3.99 12.29
C SER A 50 -14.06 -4.05 10.94
N PHE A 51 -12.98 -4.84 10.88
CA PHE A 51 -12.22 -5.12 9.66
C PHE A 51 -12.42 -6.55 9.14
N GLY A 52 -13.33 -7.33 9.74
CA GLY A 52 -13.58 -8.73 9.36
C GLY A 52 -14.12 -8.93 7.94
N HIS A 53 -14.72 -7.89 7.35
CA HIS A 53 -15.21 -7.88 5.97
C HIS A 53 -14.57 -6.76 5.15
N VAL A 54 -13.34 -6.38 5.51
CA VAL A 54 -12.55 -5.40 4.76
C VAL A 54 -11.46 -6.15 3.99
N MET A 55 -11.33 -5.82 2.70
CA MET A 55 -10.25 -6.30 1.83
C MET A 55 -9.31 -5.14 1.53
N THR A 56 -8.00 -5.33 1.71
CA THR A 56 -7.02 -4.23 1.60
C THR A 56 -6.11 -4.40 0.39
N PHE A 57 -5.75 -3.29 -0.24
CA PHE A 57 -4.78 -3.23 -1.34
C PHE A 57 -3.72 -2.15 -1.06
N ASN A 58 -2.46 -2.55 -0.92
CA ASN A 58 -1.35 -1.64 -0.66
C ASN A 58 -0.77 -1.01 -1.95
N MET A 59 -0.45 0.30 -1.89
CA MET A 59 0.00 1.09 -3.06
C MET A 59 1.42 0.80 -3.56
N LEU A 60 2.28 0.24 -2.70
CA LEU A 60 3.73 0.25 -2.87
C LEU A 60 4.29 -1.11 -2.47
N PRO A 61 5.03 -1.77 -3.37
CA PRO A 61 6.23 -2.54 -3.01
C PRO A 61 7.45 -2.09 -3.77
N VAL A 62 8.62 -2.29 -3.19
CA VAL A 62 9.88 -1.84 -3.77
C VAL A 62 10.62 -3.01 -4.46
N ASN A 63 11.55 -2.71 -5.36
CA ASN A 63 12.34 -3.67 -6.16
C ASN A 63 13.83 -3.24 -6.22
N PRO A 64 14.71 -3.86 -5.41
CA PRO A 64 16.15 -3.86 -5.63
C PRO A 64 16.58 -4.79 -6.75
N SER A 65 17.44 -4.30 -7.63
CA SER A 65 18.40 -5.14 -8.33
C SER A 65 19.78 -4.55 -8.02
N ILE A 66 20.83 -5.18 -7.47
CA ILE A 66 21.26 -6.52 -6.94
C ILE A 66 22.69 -6.27 -6.34
N PRO A 67 23.37 -7.08 -5.46
CA PRO A 67 23.05 -8.38 -4.80
C PRO A 67 23.08 -8.27 -3.23
N ALA A 68 22.63 -9.21 -2.39
CA ALA A 68 22.26 -10.62 -2.50
C ALA A 68 21.24 -10.99 -1.38
N ASN A 69 20.30 -11.90 -1.71
CA ASN A 69 19.57 -12.80 -0.82
C ASN A 69 18.26 -12.31 -0.15
N GLN A 70 17.16 -12.48 -0.93
CA GLN A 70 15.86 -13.07 -0.52
C GLN A 70 14.79 -12.17 0.17
N ASP A 71 13.68 -11.85 -0.56
CA ASP A 71 12.23 -11.86 -0.17
C ASP A 71 11.35 -10.64 0.28
N GLU A 72 11.06 -9.57 -0.48
CA GLU A 72 10.05 -8.46 -0.29
C GLU A 72 10.58 -7.10 0.18
N TYR A 73 10.40 -6.06 -0.66
CA TYR A 73 11.44 -5.52 -1.56
C TYR A 73 12.06 -6.63 -2.43
N VAL A 74 12.16 -6.55 -3.77
CA VAL A 74 13.00 -7.53 -4.54
C VAL A 74 14.36 -7.82 -3.86
N GLY A 75 14.44 -8.89 -3.09
CA GLY A 75 15.63 -9.28 -2.34
C GLY A 75 15.80 -8.79 -0.89
N ILE A 76 14.79 -8.26 -0.17
CA ILE A 76 14.87 -8.16 1.32
C ILE A 76 13.77 -9.01 1.95
N PRO A 77 13.98 -9.82 2.99
CA PRO A 77 12.98 -10.79 3.43
C PRO A 77 11.64 -10.21 3.86
N ARG A 78 10.58 -11.01 3.85
CA ARG A 78 9.21 -10.55 4.15
C ARG A 78 9.15 -10.15 5.60
N GLU A 79 9.92 -10.86 6.41
CA GLU A 79 10.19 -10.66 7.83
C GLU A 79 11.20 -9.54 8.10
N HIS A 80 11.80 -8.91 7.07
CA HIS A 80 12.73 -7.81 7.27
C HIS A 80 12.01 -6.64 7.96
N PRO A 81 12.61 -6.03 9.00
CA PRO A 81 11.97 -4.97 9.80
C PRO A 81 11.42 -3.80 8.97
N GLU A 82 12.08 -3.48 7.86
CA GLU A 82 11.73 -2.38 6.97
C GLU A 82 10.84 -2.79 5.79
N SER A 83 10.54 -4.09 5.60
CA SER A 83 9.60 -4.58 4.58
C SER A 83 8.24 -3.90 4.74
N TYR A 84 7.56 -3.61 3.64
CA TYR A 84 6.22 -3.02 3.74
C TYR A 84 5.21 -4.00 4.32
N HIS A 85 5.41 -5.31 4.16
CA HIS A 85 4.66 -6.32 4.88
C HIS A 85 4.84 -6.17 6.39
N THR A 86 6.09 -6.15 6.88
CA THR A 86 6.40 -5.96 8.30
C THR A 86 5.86 -4.63 8.80
N PHE A 87 6.01 -3.54 8.04
CA PHE A 87 5.44 -2.23 8.39
C PHE A 87 3.92 -2.32 8.59
N MET A 88 3.19 -2.94 7.67
CA MET A 88 1.73 -3.03 7.75
C MET A 88 1.26 -3.94 8.89
N TYR A 89 1.93 -5.07 9.11
CA TYR A 89 1.59 -5.95 10.23
C TYR A 89 1.94 -5.32 11.57
N LYS A 90 3.10 -4.67 11.68
CA LYS A 90 3.53 -3.95 12.88
C LYS A 90 2.58 -2.82 13.25
N ASN A 91 2.11 -2.04 12.28
CA ASN A 91 1.34 -0.83 12.55
C ASN A 91 -0.17 -1.02 12.50
N PHE A 92 -0.67 -2.04 11.78
CA PHE A 92 -2.11 -2.16 11.52
C PHE A 92 -2.66 -3.58 11.58
N PHE A 93 -2.25 -4.48 10.68
CA PHE A 93 -2.96 -5.76 10.47
C PHE A 93 -2.95 -6.68 11.70
N SER A 94 -1.88 -6.70 12.50
CA SER A 94 -1.81 -7.52 13.72
C SER A 94 -2.66 -6.98 14.89
N HIS A 95 -3.29 -5.82 14.73
CA HIS A 95 -4.02 -5.13 15.81
C HIS A 95 -5.53 -5.05 15.57
N VAL A 96 -6.02 -5.62 14.47
CA VAL A 96 -7.44 -5.61 14.05
C VAL A 96 -7.89 -7.01 13.63
N ASN A 97 -9.20 -7.25 13.51
CA ASN A 97 -9.77 -8.54 13.09
C ASN A 97 -9.82 -8.75 11.58
N ILE A 98 -8.85 -8.23 10.82
CA ILE A 98 -8.79 -8.46 9.38
C ILE A 98 -8.40 -9.91 9.09
N ASP A 99 -9.08 -10.54 8.14
CA ASP A 99 -8.67 -11.87 7.65
C ASP A 99 -7.37 -11.72 6.84
N PRO A 100 -6.29 -12.45 7.17
CA PRO A 100 -5.06 -12.45 6.37
C PRO A 100 -5.28 -12.75 4.87
N ALA A 101 -6.31 -13.52 4.50
CA ALA A 101 -6.66 -13.80 3.12
C ALA A 101 -7.18 -12.56 2.36
N ASN A 102 -7.66 -11.55 3.10
CA ASN A 102 -8.15 -10.28 2.58
C ASN A 102 -7.05 -9.20 2.50
N VAL A 103 -5.80 -9.52 2.86
CA VAL A 103 -4.66 -8.61 2.76
C VAL A 103 -3.95 -8.80 1.42
N ASN A 104 -3.88 -7.74 0.61
CA ASN A 104 -3.24 -7.76 -0.71
C ASN A 104 -2.08 -6.78 -0.80
N ILE A 105 -0.87 -7.33 -0.78
CA ILE A 105 0.37 -6.59 -0.99
C ILE A 105 1.00 -7.18 -2.26
N LEU A 106 1.36 -6.30 -3.21
CA LEU A 106 2.05 -6.71 -4.44
C LEU A 106 3.38 -7.42 -4.08
N ASN A 107 3.65 -8.57 -4.68
CA ASN A 107 4.86 -9.34 -4.42
C ASN A 107 6.06 -8.75 -5.16
N GLY A 108 6.91 -8.06 -4.40
CA GLY A 108 8.16 -7.51 -4.92
C GLY A 108 8.98 -8.56 -5.67
N ASN A 109 9.13 -9.80 -5.15
CA ASN A 109 10.03 -10.83 -5.72
C ASN A 109 9.33 -11.81 -6.67
N ALA A 110 8.20 -11.42 -7.27
CA ALA A 110 7.59 -12.29 -8.26
C ALA A 110 8.60 -12.59 -9.39
N PRO A 111 8.66 -13.84 -9.88
CA PRO A 111 9.57 -14.20 -10.98
C PRO A 111 9.26 -13.42 -12.26
N ASP A 112 7.99 -12.99 -12.41
CA ASP A 112 7.52 -12.09 -13.44
C ASP A 112 6.74 -10.94 -12.78
N LEU A 113 7.39 -9.78 -12.75
CA LEU A 113 6.87 -8.57 -12.13
C LEU A 113 5.73 -7.92 -12.93
N GLU A 114 5.73 -8.10 -14.25
CA GLU A 114 4.65 -7.59 -15.09
C GLU A 114 3.39 -8.43 -14.89
N ALA A 115 3.54 -9.75 -14.85
CA ALA A 115 2.45 -10.66 -14.52
C ALA A 115 1.87 -10.38 -13.12
N GLU A 116 2.71 -10.07 -12.13
CA GLU A 116 2.26 -9.65 -10.80
C GLU A 116 1.42 -8.37 -10.84
N CYS A 117 1.85 -7.35 -11.61
CA CYS A 117 1.08 -6.11 -11.80
C CYS A 117 -0.30 -6.38 -12.39
N VAL A 118 -0.35 -7.21 -13.44
CA VAL A 118 -1.61 -7.59 -14.11
C VAL A 118 -2.51 -8.36 -13.15
N ALA A 119 -1.98 -9.35 -12.44
CA ALA A 119 -2.73 -10.13 -11.47
C ALA A 119 -3.31 -9.25 -10.34
N TYR A 120 -2.58 -8.23 -9.93
CA TYR A 120 -3.02 -7.28 -8.90
C TYR A 120 -4.21 -6.43 -9.37
N GLU A 121 -4.14 -5.88 -10.59
CA GLU A 121 -5.25 -5.13 -11.21
C GLU A 121 -6.48 -6.03 -11.41
N GLU A 122 -6.29 -7.27 -11.85
CA GLU A 122 -7.36 -8.27 -11.96
C GLU A 122 -8.01 -8.55 -10.61
N LYS A 123 -7.22 -8.65 -9.53
CA LYS A 123 -7.72 -8.90 -8.19
C LYS A 123 -8.54 -7.73 -7.66
N ILE A 124 -8.09 -6.49 -7.90
CA ILE A 124 -8.87 -5.27 -7.59
C ILE A 124 -10.22 -5.31 -8.32
N ARG A 125 -10.22 -5.61 -9.62
CA ARG A 125 -11.46 -5.64 -10.41
C ARG A 125 -12.42 -6.73 -9.96
N ARG A 126 -11.91 -7.92 -9.62
CA ARG A 126 -12.72 -9.03 -9.09
C ARG A 126 -13.32 -8.72 -7.72
N ALA A 127 -12.65 -7.91 -6.92
CA ALA A 127 -13.17 -7.41 -5.66
C ALA A 127 -14.25 -6.31 -5.83
N GLY A 128 -14.52 -5.88 -7.08
CA GLY A 128 -15.51 -4.84 -7.39
C GLY A 128 -14.93 -3.44 -7.56
N GLY A 129 -13.60 -3.27 -7.44
CA GLY A 129 -12.94 -1.97 -7.40
C GLY A 129 -12.63 -1.51 -5.97
N ILE A 130 -11.95 -0.36 -5.82
CA ILE A 130 -11.56 0.18 -4.50
C ILE A 130 -12.60 1.19 -4.03
N GLU A 131 -13.20 0.99 -2.86
CA GLU A 131 -14.22 1.90 -2.31
C GLU A 131 -13.62 3.18 -1.70
N LEU A 132 -12.43 3.07 -1.13
CA LEU A 132 -11.72 4.19 -0.55
C LEU A 132 -10.22 3.98 -0.69
N PHE A 133 -9.52 4.98 -1.21
CA PHE A 133 -8.07 4.99 -1.26
C PHE A 133 -7.52 6.01 -0.27
N LEU A 134 -6.80 5.55 0.76
CA LEU A 134 -5.97 6.42 1.58
C LEU A 134 -4.65 6.64 0.85
N ALA A 135 -4.31 7.89 0.54
CA ALA A 135 -3.08 8.24 -0.16
C ALA A 135 -2.34 9.37 0.57
N GLY A 136 -1.02 9.23 0.66
CA GLY A 136 -0.13 10.33 0.97
C GLY A 136 0.27 11.07 -0.32
N ILE A 137 0.57 12.37 -0.18
CA ILE A 137 1.11 13.18 -1.28
C ILE A 137 2.54 13.58 -0.91
N GLY A 138 3.49 13.29 -1.81
CA GLY A 138 4.87 13.71 -1.69
C GLY A 138 5.03 15.23 -1.80
N PRO A 139 6.17 15.80 -1.36
CA PRO A 139 6.42 17.24 -1.44
C PRO A 139 6.44 17.79 -2.88
N ASP A 140 6.71 16.94 -3.86
CA ASP A 140 6.67 17.18 -5.31
C ASP A 140 5.29 16.90 -5.95
N GLY A 141 4.30 16.51 -5.13
CA GLY A 141 2.96 16.16 -5.58
C GLY A 141 2.76 14.69 -5.99
N HIS A 142 3.76 13.82 -5.85
CA HIS A 142 3.60 12.41 -6.24
C HIS A 142 2.59 11.67 -5.35
N ILE A 143 1.90 10.70 -5.94
CA ILE A 143 1.05 9.73 -5.23
C ILE A 143 1.65 8.35 -5.45
N ALA A 144 1.86 7.59 -4.38
CA ALA A 144 2.63 6.35 -4.43
C ALA A 144 4.02 6.60 -5.05
N PHE A 145 4.48 5.81 -6.04
CA PHE A 145 5.71 6.11 -6.80
C PHE A 145 5.41 6.76 -8.17
N ASN A 146 4.24 7.41 -8.32
CA ASN A 146 3.90 8.16 -9.53
C ASN A 146 4.50 9.56 -9.46
N GLU A 147 5.81 9.62 -9.69
CA GLU A 147 6.61 10.85 -9.76
C GLU A 147 6.17 11.79 -10.90
N PRO A 148 6.52 13.09 -10.85
CA PRO A 148 6.25 14.04 -11.93
C PRO A 148 6.67 13.50 -13.30
N GLY A 149 5.77 13.63 -14.28
CA GLY A 149 5.94 13.05 -15.62
C GLY A 149 5.32 11.65 -15.80
N SER A 150 4.80 11.04 -14.72
CA SER A 150 3.98 9.82 -14.85
C SER A 150 2.70 10.08 -15.63
N SER A 151 2.31 9.15 -16.50
CA SER A 151 1.05 9.23 -17.26
C SER A 151 -0.15 9.27 -16.32
N LEU A 152 -1.11 10.16 -16.58
CA LEU A 152 -2.40 10.19 -15.86
C LEU A 152 -3.23 8.92 -16.11
N ALA A 153 -3.04 8.26 -17.25
CA ALA A 153 -3.67 6.99 -17.59
C ALA A 153 -2.84 5.76 -17.14
N SER A 154 -1.83 5.95 -16.28
CA SER A 154 -0.95 4.86 -15.85
C SER A 154 -1.69 3.81 -15.02
N ARG A 155 -1.31 2.54 -15.23
CA ARG A 155 -1.73 1.36 -14.45
C ARG A 155 -0.61 0.89 -13.53
N THR A 156 -0.92 -0.14 -12.73
CA THR A 156 0.07 -0.84 -11.90
C THR A 156 1.23 -1.31 -12.77
N ARG A 157 2.46 -0.95 -12.37
CA ARG A 157 3.68 -1.18 -13.18
C ARG A 157 4.95 -1.21 -12.33
N VAL A 158 6.02 -1.69 -12.94
CA VAL A 158 7.40 -1.45 -12.49
C VAL A 158 7.79 0.00 -12.80
N LYS A 159 8.43 0.68 -11.84
CA LYS A 159 8.88 2.07 -11.94
C LYS A 159 10.30 2.20 -11.40
N THR A 160 11.19 2.80 -12.17
CA THR A 160 12.50 3.25 -11.69
C THR A 160 12.32 4.47 -10.78
N LEU A 161 12.92 4.45 -9.60
CA LEU A 161 12.83 5.54 -8.63
C LEU A 161 13.74 6.71 -9.05
N ALA A 162 13.27 7.94 -8.87
CA ALA A 162 14.10 9.13 -9.04
C ALA A 162 15.15 9.24 -7.93
N TYR A 163 16.23 9.96 -8.21
CA TYR A 163 17.30 10.19 -7.25
C TYR A 163 16.81 10.83 -5.94
N ASP A 164 15.90 11.79 -6.03
CA ASP A 164 15.35 12.45 -4.84
C ASP A 164 14.55 11.49 -3.95
N THR A 165 13.84 10.53 -4.56
CA THR A 165 13.13 9.45 -3.86
C THR A 165 14.12 8.51 -3.16
N ILE A 166 15.21 8.14 -3.85
CA ILE A 166 16.30 7.33 -3.29
C ILE A 166 16.93 8.04 -2.09
N LEU A 167 17.24 9.33 -2.24
CA LEU A 167 17.83 10.17 -1.19
C LEU A 167 16.90 10.29 0.02
N ALA A 168 15.61 10.55 -0.20
CA ALA A 168 14.62 10.65 0.88
C ALA A 168 14.43 9.33 1.64
N ASN A 169 14.54 8.20 0.95
CA ASN A 169 14.38 6.88 1.55
C ASN A 169 15.64 6.34 2.22
N SER A 170 16.83 6.86 1.88
CA SER A 170 18.11 6.43 2.47
C SER A 170 18.14 6.46 4.00
N ARG A 171 17.36 7.35 4.64
CA ARG A 171 17.20 7.42 6.09
C ARG A 171 16.71 6.11 6.73
N PHE A 172 16.01 5.27 5.98
CA PHE A 172 15.54 3.95 6.42
C PHE A 172 16.60 2.85 6.19
N PHE A 173 17.65 3.15 5.44
CA PHE A 173 18.74 2.24 5.06
C PHE A 173 20.10 2.72 5.58
N GLY A 174 20.12 3.24 6.83
CA GLY A 174 21.36 3.70 7.47
C GLY A 174 22.01 4.93 6.80
N ASN A 175 21.26 5.68 6.00
CA ASN A 175 21.73 6.79 5.15
C ASN A 175 22.71 6.36 4.04
N ASP A 176 22.69 5.09 3.65
CA ASP A 176 23.48 4.58 2.51
C ASP A 176 22.59 4.47 1.26
N LEU A 177 22.86 5.30 0.26
CA LEU A 177 22.13 5.32 -1.01
C LEU A 177 22.24 4.01 -1.78
N ASN A 178 23.34 3.26 -1.62
CA ASN A 178 23.56 2.01 -2.37
C ASN A 178 22.70 0.87 -1.84
N GLN A 179 22.20 0.98 -0.61
CA GLN A 179 21.28 0.02 -0.01
C GLN A 179 19.82 0.31 -0.38
N VAL A 180 19.54 1.46 -0.98
CA VAL A 180 18.19 1.82 -1.39
C VAL A 180 17.88 1.17 -2.75
N PRO A 181 16.73 0.49 -2.87
CA PRO A 181 16.25 -0.05 -4.14
C PRO A 181 16.19 0.98 -5.27
N GLN A 182 16.48 0.59 -6.50
CA GLN A 182 16.39 1.47 -7.67
C GLN A 182 15.05 1.40 -8.41
N MET A 183 14.29 0.32 -8.21
CA MET A 183 12.99 0.12 -8.84
C MET A 183 11.92 -0.13 -7.78
N ALA A 184 10.67 -0.06 -8.17
CA ALA A 184 9.52 -0.40 -7.34
C ALA A 184 8.36 -0.86 -8.21
N LEU A 185 7.46 -1.65 -7.63
CA LEU A 185 6.11 -1.82 -8.13
C LEU A 185 5.23 -0.71 -7.57
N THR A 186 4.33 -0.17 -8.36
CA THR A 186 3.42 0.87 -7.89
C THR A 186 2.10 0.80 -8.62
N VAL A 187 1.00 1.05 -7.89
CA VAL A 187 -0.30 1.30 -8.50
C VAL A 187 -0.22 2.55 -9.38
N GLY A 188 -0.94 2.55 -10.50
CA GLY A 188 -0.96 3.69 -11.41
C GLY A 188 -1.92 4.78 -10.96
N ILE A 189 -1.80 5.98 -11.57
CA ILE A 189 -2.72 7.09 -11.29
C ILE A 189 -4.16 6.70 -11.65
N GLN A 190 -4.37 6.04 -12.79
CA GLN A 190 -5.70 5.58 -13.18
C GLN A 190 -6.25 4.54 -12.19
N THR A 191 -5.40 3.65 -11.68
CA THR A 191 -5.78 2.66 -10.65
C THR A 191 -6.27 3.34 -9.36
N VAL A 192 -5.63 4.44 -8.97
CA VAL A 192 -6.03 5.23 -7.79
C VAL A 192 -7.30 6.04 -8.05
N LEU A 193 -7.50 6.52 -9.28
CA LEU A 193 -8.69 7.29 -9.65
C LEU A 193 -9.92 6.42 -9.93
N GLU A 194 -9.73 5.13 -10.27
CA GLU A 194 -10.81 4.14 -10.46
C GLU A 194 -11.35 3.60 -9.12
N VAL A 195 -11.65 4.51 -8.20
CA VAL A 195 -12.43 4.17 -7.01
C VAL A 195 -13.90 4.00 -7.38
N CYS A 196 -14.59 3.09 -6.68
CA CYS A 196 -16.02 2.88 -6.83
C CYS A 196 -16.77 4.17 -6.45
N THR A 197 -17.58 4.68 -7.38
CA THR A 197 -18.50 5.80 -7.13
C THR A 197 -19.86 5.31 -6.67
#